data_AF-A0A1P8FGX0-F1
#
_entry.id   AF-A0A1P8FGX0-F1
#
_cell.length_a   1.000
_cell.length_b   1.000
_cell.length_c   1.000
_cell.angle_alpha   90.00
_cell.angle_beta   90.00
_cell.angle_gamma   90.00
#
_symmetry.space_group_name_H-M   'P 1'
#
loop_
_entity.id
_entity.type
_entity.pdbx_description
1 polymer ?
#
loop_
_entity_poly.entity_id
_entity_poly.type
_entity_poly.pdbx_seq_one_letter_code
_entity_poly.pdbx_strand_id
1 'polypeptide(L)'
;MDLARSTLVVLAVSLLAGCAASVEPHLVPTPAILKDPRIDIERNIPVELRTTRLPIFYATTRAAGGENHYTNDDGGGVTYGVARVRLGEAGWAWKDLLASDLASTTGKPRPGAVESVEEAGRATKDGSIGPAERKFIAEIDAQIARAKNKEAIIYVHGYRVAFDEVAVQMGSFSHFLGQGATVTFQWPTGAKFWNYVTDCPRAEAYIPDIERLVALLAETQAEYVNVLAYSCGSPLLASALARLRARNPEMDHAALQKKYRIGSVVFVASDIDLKTFASEHVPPALDLARQLVIYVSQIDRALGFSSLISGASRLGRPDIKDLNAEEIHRLSDPRVQAINVTDVRGAHEMGGMKGHGYWYANDWISSDVALVLRYPIPPEKRCLENKPVGSRVWRMPDNYLECTSERLLQAFPELKK
;
A
#
# COMPACT_ATOMS: atom_id res chain seq x y z
N MET A 1 -56.81 22.39 45.80
CA MET A 1 -56.30 21.30 46.64
C MET A 1 -56.43 20.03 45.81
N ASP A 2 -55.54 19.85 44.85
CA ASP A 2 -54.24 19.15 45.00
C ASP A 2 -54.41 17.69 45.40
N LEU A 3 -54.17 16.77 44.47
CA LEU A 3 -53.04 15.84 44.58
C LEU A 3 -52.86 14.97 43.31
N ALA A 4 -51.62 14.98 42.82
CA ALA A 4 -50.86 13.86 42.24
C ALA A 4 -51.42 13.09 41.02
N ARG A 5 -50.85 13.39 39.85
CA ARG A 5 -50.66 12.40 38.77
C ARG A 5 -49.19 12.34 38.37
N SER A 6 -48.50 11.31 38.87
CA SER A 6 -47.19 10.89 38.36
C SER A 6 -47.37 10.33 36.95
N THR A 7 -46.70 10.92 35.96
CA THR A 7 -46.60 10.32 34.61
C THR A 7 -45.13 9.95 34.38
N LEU A 8 -44.86 8.65 34.46
CA LEU A 8 -43.57 8.05 34.14
C LEU A 8 -43.43 8.05 32.61
N VAL A 9 -42.58 8.93 32.07
CA VAL A 9 -42.22 8.90 30.63
C VAL A 9 -41.12 7.87 30.45
N VAL A 10 -41.47 6.70 29.93
CA VAL A 10 -40.50 5.70 29.48
C VAL A 10 -40.00 6.15 28.11
N LEU A 11 -38.78 6.69 28.05
CA LEU A 11 -38.08 6.93 26.78
C LEU A 11 -37.59 5.58 26.25
N ALA A 12 -38.30 5.04 25.25
CA ALA A 12 -37.83 3.89 24.50
C ALA A 12 -36.65 4.33 23.61
N VAL A 13 -35.43 4.05 24.05
CA VAL A 13 -34.23 4.15 23.21
C VAL A 13 -34.23 2.92 22.31
N SER A 14 -34.72 3.08 21.08
CA SER A 14 -34.54 2.09 20.02
C SER A 14 -33.06 2.01 19.64
N LEU A 15 -32.38 0.99 20.17
CA LEU A 15 -31.08 0.53 19.70
C LEU A 15 -31.26 -0.04 18.28
N LEU A 16 -31.12 0.83 17.28
CA LEU A 16 -30.82 0.38 15.93
C LEU A 16 -29.41 -0.19 15.97
N ALA A 17 -29.32 -1.52 16.11
CA ALA A 17 -28.14 -2.26 15.73
C ALA A 17 -27.91 -2.00 14.24
N GLY A 18 -27.08 -1.02 13.93
CA GLY A 18 -26.62 -0.77 12.58
C GLY A 18 -25.80 -1.98 12.15
N CYS A 19 -26.40 -2.86 11.36
CA CYS A 19 -25.65 -3.74 10.48
C CYS A 19 -24.71 -2.83 9.69
N ALA A 20 -23.41 -2.91 9.99
CA ALA A 20 -22.41 -2.23 9.20
C ALA A 20 -22.51 -2.83 7.80
N ALA A 21 -23.07 -2.08 6.85
CA ALA A 21 -23.10 -2.50 5.46
C ALA A 21 -21.67 -2.86 5.06
N SER A 22 -21.44 -4.11 4.69
CA SER A 22 -20.18 -4.57 4.11
C SER A 22 -19.93 -3.70 2.88
N VAL A 23 -18.84 -2.92 2.91
CA VAL A 23 -18.40 -2.19 1.72
C VAL A 23 -17.97 -3.25 0.72
N GLU A 24 -18.67 -3.36 -0.40
CA GLU A 24 -18.31 -4.31 -1.45
C GLU A 24 -16.90 -3.99 -1.97
N PRO A 25 -15.96 -4.94 -1.90
CA PRO A 25 -14.62 -4.76 -2.43
C PRO A 25 -14.67 -4.42 -3.93
N HIS A 26 -13.87 -3.44 -4.34
CA HIS A 26 -13.80 -3.03 -5.73
C HIS A 26 -12.36 -2.89 -6.19
N LEU A 27 -12.15 -3.05 -7.49
CA LEU A 27 -10.86 -2.79 -8.11
C LEU A 27 -10.53 -1.31 -8.01
N VAL A 28 -9.24 -1.01 -8.00
CA VAL A 28 -8.79 0.36 -8.19
C VAL A 28 -8.87 0.74 -9.68
N PRO A 29 -9.03 2.03 -10.00
CA PRO A 29 -8.89 2.56 -11.33
C PRO A 29 -7.60 2.08 -11.97
N THR A 30 -7.70 1.64 -13.21
CA THR A 30 -6.52 1.19 -13.96
C THR A 30 -5.58 2.38 -14.12
N PRO A 31 -4.29 2.24 -13.78
CA PRO A 31 -3.30 3.27 -14.03
C PRO A 31 -3.37 3.76 -15.48
N ALA A 32 -3.39 5.07 -15.67
CA ALA A 32 -3.58 5.70 -16.97
C ALA A 32 -2.52 5.26 -18.00
N ILE A 33 -1.29 4.99 -17.56
CA ILE A 33 -0.22 4.47 -18.42
C ILE A 33 -0.59 3.13 -19.07
N LEU A 34 -1.38 2.28 -18.39
CA LEU A 34 -1.80 0.97 -18.92
C LEU A 34 -3.02 1.07 -19.85
N LYS A 35 -3.64 2.26 -19.94
CA LYS A 35 -4.71 2.55 -20.91
C LYS A 35 -4.16 3.05 -22.25
N ASP A 36 -2.85 3.32 -22.34
CA ASP A 36 -2.22 3.77 -23.57
C ASP A 36 -2.36 2.69 -24.65
N PRO A 37 -2.97 2.99 -25.81
CA PRO A 37 -3.19 2.00 -26.85
C PRO A 37 -1.88 1.43 -27.41
N ARG A 38 -0.74 2.11 -27.25
CA ARG A 38 0.58 1.66 -27.71
C ARG A 38 1.19 0.58 -26.82
N ILE A 39 0.74 0.48 -25.56
CA ILE A 39 1.30 -0.42 -24.54
C ILE A 39 0.46 -1.71 -24.45
N ASP A 40 1.14 -2.85 -24.43
CA ASP A 40 0.60 -4.19 -24.28
C ASP A 40 1.12 -4.86 -23.00
N ILE A 41 0.34 -4.77 -21.92
CA ILE A 41 0.70 -5.36 -20.64
C ILE A 41 0.65 -6.89 -20.68
N GLU A 42 -0.14 -7.48 -21.59
CA GLU A 42 -0.30 -8.94 -21.67
C GLU A 42 1.00 -9.63 -22.10
N ARG A 43 1.86 -8.93 -22.86
CA ARG A 43 3.17 -9.47 -23.26
C ARG A 43 4.05 -9.81 -22.07
N ASN A 44 3.84 -9.13 -20.94
CA ASN A 44 4.54 -9.38 -19.69
C ASN A 44 3.81 -10.32 -18.73
N ILE A 45 2.66 -10.86 -19.13
CA ILE A 45 1.90 -11.85 -18.35
C ILE A 45 1.89 -13.19 -19.10
N PRO A 46 2.52 -14.24 -18.53
CA PRO A 46 2.45 -15.60 -19.05
C PRO A 46 1.00 -16.05 -19.29
N VAL A 47 0.76 -16.84 -20.35
CA VAL A 47 -0.59 -17.23 -20.78
C VAL A 47 -1.37 -17.94 -19.67
N GLU A 48 -0.70 -18.76 -18.88
CA GLU A 48 -1.25 -19.48 -17.72
C GLU A 48 -1.63 -18.58 -16.54
N LEU A 49 -1.19 -17.32 -16.54
CA LEU A 49 -1.57 -16.29 -15.56
C LEU A 49 -2.63 -15.32 -16.12
N ARG A 50 -3.04 -15.45 -17.38
CA ARG A 50 -4.10 -14.61 -18.00
C ARG A 50 -5.49 -15.09 -17.58
N THR A 51 -5.81 -14.87 -16.32
CA THR A 51 -7.05 -15.23 -15.66
C THR A 51 -7.57 -14.07 -14.81
N THR A 52 -8.87 -14.05 -14.55
CA THR A 52 -9.48 -13.08 -13.62
C THR A 52 -9.22 -13.41 -12.15
N ARG A 53 -8.56 -14.55 -11.87
CA ARG A 53 -8.27 -15.03 -10.51
C ARG A 53 -6.79 -15.06 -10.24
N LEU A 54 -6.35 -14.40 -9.18
CA LEU A 54 -4.95 -14.35 -8.80
C LEU A 54 -4.76 -14.50 -7.29
N PRO A 55 -3.62 -15.07 -6.85
CA PRO A 55 -3.31 -15.19 -5.43
C PRO A 55 -2.85 -13.84 -4.87
N ILE A 56 -3.37 -13.47 -3.71
CA ILE A 56 -2.83 -12.40 -2.87
C ILE A 56 -2.44 -13.01 -1.53
N PHE A 57 -1.14 -13.04 -1.28
CA PHE A 57 -0.59 -13.56 -0.05
C PHE A 57 -0.88 -12.58 1.08
N TYR A 58 -1.08 -13.08 2.29
CA TYR A 58 -1.31 -12.22 3.45
C TYR A 58 -0.60 -12.73 4.69
N ALA A 59 -0.23 -11.76 5.52
CA ALA A 59 0.08 -11.95 6.92
C ALA A 59 -0.90 -11.09 7.72
N THR A 60 -1.72 -11.69 8.56
CA THR A 60 -2.80 -10.97 9.26
C THR A 60 -2.77 -11.24 10.75
N THR A 61 -2.94 -10.19 11.55
CA THR A 61 -3.18 -10.31 13.00
C THR A 61 -4.67 -10.25 13.34
N ARG A 62 -5.54 -10.21 12.33
CA ARG A 62 -7.00 -10.18 12.52
C ARG A 62 -7.52 -11.53 12.98
N ALA A 63 -8.57 -11.52 13.81
CA ALA A 63 -9.30 -12.73 14.17
C ALA A 63 -10.06 -13.27 12.95
N ALA A 64 -10.02 -14.58 12.75
CA ALA A 64 -10.76 -15.26 11.69
C ALA A 64 -12.28 -15.14 11.92
N GLY A 65 -13.04 -15.04 10.83
CA GLY A 65 -14.49 -14.94 10.83
C GLY A 65 -15.02 -13.62 10.26
N GLY A 66 -16.34 -13.51 10.20
CA GLY A 66 -17.05 -12.40 9.56
C GLY A 66 -17.32 -12.62 8.07
N GLU A 67 -18.05 -11.69 7.45
CA GLU A 67 -18.42 -11.75 6.03
C GLU A 67 -17.20 -11.69 5.10
N ASN A 68 -16.14 -10.98 5.52
CA ASN A 68 -14.92 -10.73 4.73
C ASN A 68 -13.74 -11.62 5.17
N HIS A 69 -14.02 -12.88 5.55
CA HIS A 69 -13.05 -13.91 6.00
C HIS A 69 -12.30 -13.63 7.31
N TYR A 70 -11.89 -12.39 7.55
CA TYR A 70 -11.27 -11.90 8.77
C TYR A 70 -12.00 -10.65 9.28
N THR A 71 -12.11 -10.56 10.59
CA THR A 71 -12.78 -9.46 11.30
C THR A 71 -11.86 -8.23 11.43
N ASN A 72 -12.38 -7.19 12.10
CA ASN A 72 -11.59 -6.04 12.56
C ASN A 72 -11.11 -6.21 14.01
N ASP A 73 -11.19 -7.41 14.58
CA ASP A 73 -10.71 -7.72 15.93
C ASP A 73 -9.33 -8.37 15.88
N ASP A 74 -8.57 -8.27 16.97
CA ASP A 74 -7.25 -8.90 17.11
C ASP A 74 -7.39 -10.41 17.33
N GLY A 75 -6.68 -11.20 16.53
CA GLY A 75 -6.62 -12.66 16.58
C GLY A 75 -5.56 -13.22 17.54
N GLY A 76 -4.75 -12.37 18.17
CA GLY A 76 -3.72 -12.74 19.15
C GLY A 76 -2.43 -13.28 18.54
N GLY A 77 -2.18 -13.01 17.26
CA GLY A 77 -0.94 -13.39 16.55
C GLY A 77 -1.11 -13.44 15.04
N VAL A 78 0.02 -13.52 14.33
CA VAL A 78 0.05 -13.53 12.86
C VAL A 78 -0.38 -14.90 12.32
N THR A 79 -1.31 -14.87 11.37
CA THR A 79 -1.63 -15.98 10.48
C THR A 79 -1.14 -15.64 9.06
N TYR A 80 -0.43 -16.58 8.44
CA TYR A 80 -0.04 -16.50 7.03
C TYR A 80 -1.02 -17.28 6.16
N GLY A 81 -1.22 -16.83 4.92
CA GLY A 81 -2.04 -17.57 3.95
C GLY A 81 -2.11 -16.90 2.59
N VAL A 82 -3.00 -17.41 1.75
CA VAL A 82 -3.28 -16.87 0.41
C VAL A 82 -4.78 -16.66 0.23
N ALA A 83 -5.16 -15.46 -0.21
CA ALA A 83 -6.50 -15.12 -0.66
C ALA A 83 -6.60 -15.31 -2.18
N ARG A 84 -7.64 -16.01 -2.64
CA ARG A 84 -7.97 -16.12 -4.06
C ARG A 84 -8.86 -14.96 -4.45
N VAL A 85 -8.29 -13.97 -5.11
CA VAL A 85 -9.00 -12.76 -5.50
C VAL A 85 -9.53 -12.92 -6.93
N ARG A 86 -10.82 -12.64 -7.12
CA ARG A 86 -11.43 -12.44 -8.44
C ARG A 86 -11.47 -10.96 -8.77
N LEU A 87 -11.00 -10.62 -9.96
CA LEU A 87 -11.06 -9.30 -10.55
C LEU A 87 -12.20 -9.23 -11.57
N GLY A 88 -13.11 -8.27 -11.40
CA GLY A 88 -14.27 -8.12 -12.27
C GLY A 88 -15.44 -9.02 -11.86
N GLU A 89 -16.50 -9.04 -12.67
CA GLU A 89 -17.73 -9.79 -12.38
C GLU A 89 -17.54 -11.30 -12.38
N ALA A 90 -18.47 -12.00 -11.73
CA ALA A 90 -18.57 -13.44 -11.87
C ALA A 90 -18.79 -13.82 -13.36
N GLY A 91 -17.98 -14.75 -13.86
CA GLY A 91 -18.06 -15.24 -15.25
C GLY A 91 -17.24 -14.43 -16.26
N TRP A 92 -16.61 -13.32 -15.88
CA TRP A 92 -15.69 -12.62 -16.78
C TRP A 92 -14.52 -13.51 -17.22
N ALA A 93 -14.25 -13.49 -18.51
CA ALA A 93 -13.01 -13.98 -19.08
C ALA A 93 -11.93 -12.90 -19.03
N TRP A 94 -10.67 -13.29 -19.27
CA TRP A 94 -9.53 -12.37 -19.29
C TRP A 94 -9.73 -11.17 -20.22
N LYS A 95 -10.27 -11.40 -21.42
CA LYS A 95 -10.59 -10.33 -22.39
C LYS A 95 -11.57 -9.28 -21.85
N ASP A 96 -12.50 -9.70 -20.99
CA ASP A 96 -13.52 -8.80 -20.41
C ASP A 96 -12.87 -7.92 -19.34
N LEU A 97 -11.96 -8.49 -18.53
CA LEU A 97 -11.15 -7.73 -17.57
C LEU A 97 -10.31 -6.66 -18.29
N LEU A 98 -9.63 -7.01 -19.38
CA LEU A 98 -8.83 -6.06 -20.15
C LEU A 98 -9.68 -4.97 -20.82
N ALA A 99 -10.83 -5.33 -21.38
CA ALA A 99 -11.77 -4.34 -21.90
C ALA A 99 -12.23 -3.38 -20.79
N SER A 100 -12.46 -3.90 -19.58
CA SER A 100 -12.80 -3.09 -18.41
C SER A 100 -11.65 -2.17 -17.96
N ASP A 101 -10.40 -2.60 -18.11
CA ASP A 101 -9.22 -1.81 -17.76
C ASP A 101 -9.12 -0.55 -18.61
N LEU A 102 -9.35 -0.69 -19.92
CA LEU A 102 -9.36 0.42 -20.87
C LEU A 102 -10.51 1.42 -20.60
N ALA A 103 -11.67 0.91 -20.16
CA ALA A 103 -12.85 1.72 -19.83
C ALA A 103 -12.88 2.20 -18.36
N SER A 104 -11.85 1.90 -17.57
CA SER A 104 -11.84 2.09 -16.12
C SER A 104 -11.91 3.57 -15.72
N THR A 105 -12.80 3.89 -14.77
CA THR A 105 -12.96 5.24 -14.19
C THR A 105 -13.24 5.15 -12.70
N THR A 106 -12.95 6.22 -11.97
CA THR A 106 -13.21 6.34 -10.52
C THR A 106 -14.70 6.39 -10.18
N GLY A 107 -15.51 6.99 -11.06
CA GLY A 107 -16.95 7.16 -10.83
C GLY A 107 -17.77 5.88 -11.00
N LYS A 108 -17.17 4.81 -11.53
CA LYS A 108 -17.80 3.49 -11.70
C LYS A 108 -16.82 2.41 -11.24
N PRO A 109 -16.65 2.20 -9.92
CA PRO A 109 -15.80 1.15 -9.39
C PRO A 109 -16.21 -0.21 -9.97
N ARG A 110 -15.22 -1.01 -10.34
CA ARG A 110 -15.44 -2.35 -10.90
C ARG A 110 -15.42 -3.36 -9.76
N PRO A 111 -16.30 -4.36 -9.74
CA PRO A 111 -16.38 -5.27 -8.60
C PRO A 111 -15.19 -6.21 -8.55
N GLY A 112 -14.81 -6.61 -7.35
CA GLY A 112 -13.91 -7.73 -7.10
C GLY A 112 -14.36 -8.48 -5.85
N ALA A 113 -13.79 -9.65 -5.62
CA ALA A 113 -14.12 -10.42 -4.42
C ALA A 113 -12.94 -11.29 -4.00
N VAL A 114 -12.85 -11.57 -2.70
CA VAL A 114 -12.09 -12.73 -2.22
C VAL A 114 -13.04 -13.93 -2.32
N GLU A 115 -12.71 -14.91 -3.16
CA GLU A 115 -13.54 -16.11 -3.34
C GLU A 115 -13.19 -17.19 -2.30
N SER A 116 -11.96 -17.22 -1.82
CA SER A 116 -11.52 -18.11 -0.76
C SER A 116 -10.23 -17.61 -0.08
N VAL A 117 -10.00 -18.09 1.14
CA VAL A 117 -8.73 -17.95 1.85
C VAL A 117 -8.20 -19.34 2.23
N GLU A 118 -6.91 -19.56 2.04
CA GLU A 118 -6.21 -20.78 2.40
C GLU A 118 -5.10 -20.43 3.39
N GLU A 119 -5.21 -20.88 4.65
CA GLU A 119 -4.18 -20.60 5.65
C GLU A 119 -2.94 -21.48 5.44
N ALA A 120 -1.77 -20.85 5.45
CA ALA A 120 -0.49 -21.54 5.58
C ALA A 120 -0.23 -21.94 7.05
N GLY A 121 -0.77 -21.16 7.99
CA GLY A 121 -0.76 -21.43 9.43
C GLY A 121 -0.35 -20.22 10.26
N ARG A 122 -0.29 -20.40 11.57
CA ARG A 122 0.15 -19.36 12.52
C ARG A 122 1.66 -19.24 12.57
N ALA A 123 2.14 -18.00 12.69
CA ALA A 123 3.55 -17.70 12.88
C ALA A 123 4.07 -18.33 14.18
N THR A 124 5.32 -18.79 14.17
CA THR A 124 5.96 -19.27 15.41
C THR A 124 6.14 -18.13 16.40
N LYS A 125 6.02 -18.39 17.70
CA LYS A 125 6.13 -17.32 18.71
C LYS A 125 7.56 -16.86 18.97
N ASP A 126 8.56 -17.69 18.68
CA ASP A 126 9.97 -17.46 19.01
C ASP A 126 10.77 -16.75 17.92
N GLY A 127 10.14 -16.44 16.78
CA GLY A 127 10.82 -15.80 15.64
C GLY A 127 11.44 -16.76 14.64
N SER A 128 11.43 -18.07 14.90
CA SER A 128 12.03 -19.06 14.02
C SER A 128 11.20 -19.29 12.75
N ILE A 129 11.84 -19.71 11.65
CA ILE A 129 11.13 -20.15 10.45
C ILE A 129 10.54 -21.54 10.73
N GLY A 130 9.24 -21.59 11.03
CA GLY A 130 8.48 -22.81 11.28
C GLY A 130 7.82 -23.39 10.03
N PRO A 131 6.93 -24.38 10.20
CA PRO A 131 6.20 -25.00 9.08
C PRO A 131 5.31 -24.00 8.31
N ALA A 132 4.62 -23.09 9.01
CA ALA A 132 3.75 -22.10 8.39
C ALA A 132 4.57 -21.10 7.53
N GLU A 133 5.68 -20.60 8.07
CA GLU A 133 6.61 -19.73 7.36
C GLU A 133 7.19 -20.41 6.12
N ARG A 134 7.64 -21.66 6.23
CA ARG A 134 8.17 -22.42 5.08
C ARG A 134 7.11 -22.63 3.99
N LYS A 135 5.88 -22.97 4.38
CA LYS A 135 4.78 -23.10 3.43
C LYS A 135 4.49 -21.77 2.73
N PHE A 136 4.43 -20.68 3.49
CA PHE A 136 4.21 -19.33 2.96
C PHE A 136 5.30 -18.89 1.98
N ILE A 137 6.58 -19.08 2.33
CA ILE A 137 7.72 -18.83 1.42
C ILE A 137 7.59 -19.67 0.15
N ALA A 138 7.31 -20.97 0.29
CA ALA A 138 7.23 -21.88 -0.86
C ALA A 138 6.10 -21.50 -1.84
N GLU A 139 4.95 -21.05 -1.33
CA GLU A 139 3.83 -20.60 -2.18
C GLU A 139 4.16 -19.27 -2.88
N ILE A 140 4.85 -18.34 -2.19
CA ILE A 140 5.37 -17.10 -2.80
C ILE A 140 6.38 -17.43 -3.91
N ASP A 141 7.33 -18.31 -3.64
CA ASP A 141 8.35 -18.73 -4.61
C ASP A 141 7.73 -19.42 -5.82
N ALA A 142 6.67 -20.22 -5.63
CA ALA A 142 5.93 -20.83 -6.73
C ALA A 142 5.26 -19.77 -7.63
N GLN A 143 4.73 -18.68 -7.07
CA GLN A 143 4.18 -17.58 -7.85
C GLN A 143 5.29 -16.81 -8.60
N ILE A 144 6.40 -16.50 -7.92
CA ILE A 144 7.57 -15.83 -8.53
C ILE A 144 8.14 -16.66 -9.68
N ALA A 145 8.21 -17.98 -9.54
CA ALA A 145 8.71 -18.87 -10.59
C ALA A 145 7.88 -18.78 -11.87
N ARG A 146 6.56 -18.66 -11.75
CA ARG A 146 5.61 -18.58 -12.87
C ARG A 146 5.57 -17.20 -13.52
N ALA A 147 5.62 -16.13 -12.73
CA ALA A 147 5.49 -14.76 -13.25
C ALA A 147 6.76 -14.30 -13.99
N LYS A 148 6.62 -13.40 -14.98
CA LYS A 148 7.79 -12.68 -15.53
C LYS A 148 8.32 -11.61 -14.56
N ASN A 149 7.44 -11.05 -13.73
CA ASN A 149 7.86 -10.20 -12.63
C ASN A 149 8.41 -11.07 -11.49
N LYS A 150 9.72 -10.95 -11.22
CA LYS A 150 10.41 -11.71 -10.17
C LYS A 150 10.50 -10.96 -8.83
N GLU A 151 9.83 -9.82 -8.72
CA GLU A 151 9.79 -9.02 -7.50
C GLU A 151 8.62 -9.45 -6.59
N ALA A 152 8.82 -9.25 -5.29
CA ALA A 152 7.78 -9.36 -4.29
C ALA A 152 7.42 -7.98 -3.75
N ILE A 153 6.13 -7.76 -3.48
CA ILE A 153 5.62 -6.51 -2.92
C ILE A 153 4.99 -6.78 -1.57
N ILE A 154 5.35 -5.99 -0.56
CA ILE A 154 4.64 -5.94 0.71
C ILE A 154 3.81 -4.65 0.73
N TYR A 155 2.52 -4.77 1.02
CA TYR A 155 1.63 -3.64 1.27
C TYR A 155 1.18 -3.61 2.74
N VAL A 156 1.40 -2.48 3.41
CA VAL A 156 0.90 -2.20 4.77
C VAL A 156 -0.21 -1.17 4.68
N HIS A 157 -1.44 -1.60 4.94
CA HIS A 157 -2.63 -0.76 4.76
C HIS A 157 -2.79 0.31 5.84
N GLY A 158 -3.63 1.31 5.54
CA GLY A 158 -4.02 2.40 6.42
C GLY A 158 -5.17 2.05 7.38
N TYR A 159 -5.94 3.06 7.80
CA TYR A 159 -7.05 2.87 8.73
C TYR A 159 -8.41 2.68 8.03
N ARG A 160 -9.36 2.03 8.70
CA ARG A 160 -10.76 1.85 8.28
C ARG A 160 -10.91 1.08 6.96
N VAL A 161 -10.36 -0.13 6.93
CA VAL A 161 -10.44 -1.01 5.76
C VAL A 161 -10.69 -2.46 6.20
N ALA A 162 -11.50 -3.18 5.43
CA ALA A 162 -11.77 -4.60 5.65
C ALA A 162 -10.72 -5.49 4.96
N PHE A 163 -10.64 -6.77 5.38
CA PHE A 163 -9.65 -7.69 4.83
C PHE A 163 -9.81 -7.91 3.31
N ASP A 164 -11.03 -8.20 2.86
CA ASP A 164 -11.32 -8.42 1.45
C ASP A 164 -11.09 -7.16 0.60
N GLU A 165 -11.33 -5.96 1.15
CA GLU A 165 -11.10 -4.69 0.47
C GLU A 165 -9.60 -4.49 0.18
N VAL A 166 -8.73 -4.75 1.16
CA VAL A 166 -7.27 -4.70 0.97
C VAL A 166 -6.81 -5.76 -0.04
N ALA A 167 -7.33 -6.98 0.05
CA ALA A 167 -6.97 -8.06 -0.85
C ALA A 167 -7.37 -7.75 -2.30
N VAL A 168 -8.57 -7.22 -2.54
CA VAL A 168 -9.04 -6.84 -3.89
C VAL A 168 -8.31 -5.62 -4.44
N GLN A 169 -8.04 -4.61 -3.58
CA GLN A 169 -7.22 -3.45 -3.95
C GLN A 169 -5.84 -3.90 -4.44
N MET A 170 -5.15 -4.75 -3.67
CA MET A 170 -3.83 -5.24 -4.04
C MET A 170 -3.87 -6.32 -5.11
N GLY A 171 -4.99 -7.02 -5.29
CA GLY A 171 -5.26 -7.85 -6.47
C GLY A 171 -5.25 -7.03 -7.76
N SER A 172 -5.84 -5.84 -7.73
CA SER A 172 -5.79 -4.91 -8.87
C SER A 172 -4.36 -4.52 -9.21
N PHE A 173 -3.57 -4.11 -8.20
CA PHE A 173 -2.16 -3.76 -8.40
C PHE A 173 -1.32 -4.95 -8.84
N SER A 174 -1.52 -6.14 -8.29
CA SER A 174 -0.80 -7.35 -8.70
C SER A 174 -1.04 -7.64 -10.20
N HIS A 175 -2.28 -7.52 -10.68
CA HIS A 175 -2.59 -7.58 -12.11
C HIS A 175 -1.83 -6.54 -12.93
N PHE A 176 -1.85 -5.27 -12.52
CA PHE A 176 -1.14 -4.17 -13.19
C PHE A 176 0.39 -4.33 -13.20
N LEU A 177 0.94 -5.03 -12.21
CA LEU A 177 2.38 -5.21 -12.01
C LEU A 177 2.90 -6.51 -12.63
N GLY A 178 2.09 -7.20 -13.44
CA GLY A 178 2.48 -8.42 -14.13
C GLY A 178 2.46 -9.68 -13.25
N GLN A 179 1.61 -9.66 -12.22
CA GLN A 179 1.28 -10.80 -11.34
C GLN A 179 2.49 -11.46 -10.66
N GLY A 180 3.47 -10.66 -10.24
CA GLY A 180 4.50 -11.09 -9.29
C GLY A 180 3.91 -11.43 -7.91
N ALA A 181 4.76 -11.70 -6.92
CA ALA A 181 4.26 -11.98 -5.58
C ALA A 181 3.77 -10.68 -4.91
N THR A 182 2.50 -10.63 -4.51
CA THR A 182 1.92 -9.51 -3.76
C THR A 182 1.47 -10.01 -2.41
N VAL A 183 2.01 -9.40 -1.36
CA VAL A 183 1.80 -9.75 0.04
C VAL A 183 1.20 -8.56 0.77
N THR A 184 0.11 -8.77 1.51
CA THR A 184 -0.51 -7.72 2.33
C THR A 184 -0.28 -8.02 3.81
N PHE A 185 0.25 -7.05 4.56
CA PHE A 185 0.18 -7.07 6.01
C PHE A 185 -1.13 -6.45 6.46
N GLN A 186 -1.96 -7.23 7.14
CA GLN A 186 -3.31 -6.81 7.52
C GLN A 186 -3.51 -6.82 9.02
N TRP A 187 -3.71 -5.65 9.61
CA TRP A 187 -3.91 -5.44 11.04
C TRP A 187 -5.34 -4.97 11.32
N PRO A 188 -5.91 -5.26 12.51
CA PRO A 188 -7.27 -4.86 12.85
C PRO A 188 -7.39 -3.34 12.94
N THR A 189 -8.37 -2.76 12.23
CA THR A 189 -8.63 -1.31 12.27
C THR A 189 -10.05 -1.03 12.75
N GLY A 190 -10.23 0.05 13.49
CA GLY A 190 -11.57 0.50 13.86
C GLY A 190 -12.36 1.02 12.65
N ALA A 191 -13.69 1.09 12.83
CA ALA A 191 -14.62 1.54 11.80
C ALA A 191 -14.94 3.04 11.84
N LYS A 192 -14.54 3.75 12.92
CA LYS A 192 -14.95 5.14 13.19
C LYS A 192 -13.80 6.12 12.96
N PHE A 193 -14.05 7.15 12.17
CA PHE A 193 -13.08 8.23 11.92
C PHE A 193 -12.52 8.87 13.21
N TRP A 194 -13.34 9.06 14.25
CA TRP A 194 -12.88 9.67 15.51
C TRP A 194 -11.87 8.81 16.29
N ASN A 195 -11.86 7.50 16.08
CA ASN A 195 -10.91 6.60 16.73
C ASN A 195 -9.56 6.57 16.00
N TYR A 196 -9.44 7.21 14.84
CA TYR A 196 -8.22 7.31 14.05
C TYR A 196 -7.01 7.76 14.90
N VAL A 197 -7.23 8.77 15.76
CA VAL A 197 -6.18 9.36 16.61
C VAL A 197 -5.72 8.41 17.73
N THR A 198 -6.57 7.46 18.15
CA THR A 198 -6.26 6.50 19.22
C THR A 198 -5.82 5.13 18.70
N ASP A 199 -6.37 4.70 17.57
CA ASP A 199 -6.14 3.36 17.04
C ASP A 199 -4.83 3.28 16.26
N CYS A 200 -4.43 4.33 15.55
CA CYS A 200 -3.15 4.33 14.84
C CYS A 200 -1.93 4.24 15.78
N PRO A 201 -1.89 4.94 16.93
CA PRO A 201 -0.86 4.69 17.95
C PRO A 201 -0.92 3.28 18.55
N ARG A 202 -2.11 2.71 18.76
CA ARG A 202 -2.23 1.33 19.28
C ARG A 202 -1.69 0.29 18.30
N ALA A 203 -1.69 0.60 17.01
CA ALA A 203 -1.16 -0.28 15.98
C ALA A 203 0.36 -0.50 16.08
N GLU A 204 1.07 0.29 16.89
CA GLU A 204 2.50 0.08 17.20
C GLU A 204 2.77 -1.33 17.75
N ALA A 205 1.78 -1.96 18.39
CA ALA A 205 1.88 -3.34 18.85
C ALA A 205 2.21 -4.35 17.72
N TYR A 206 1.85 -4.03 16.46
CA TYR A 206 2.08 -4.88 15.29
C TYR A 206 3.40 -4.61 14.56
N ILE A 207 4.21 -3.64 15.02
CA ILE A 207 5.52 -3.35 14.43
C ILE A 207 6.44 -4.59 14.37
N PRO A 208 6.56 -5.41 15.42
CA PRO A 208 7.39 -6.63 15.37
C PRO A 208 6.93 -7.64 14.31
N ASP A 209 5.63 -7.68 14.02
CA ASP A 209 5.05 -8.58 13.03
C ASP A 209 5.34 -8.11 11.60
N ILE A 210 5.32 -6.80 11.34
CA ILE A 210 5.74 -6.22 10.06
C ILE A 210 7.25 -6.43 9.85
N GLU A 211 8.06 -6.17 10.88
CA GLU A 211 9.50 -6.41 10.86
C GLU A 211 9.80 -7.86 10.47
N ARG A 212 9.09 -8.79 11.11
CA ARG A 212 9.19 -10.22 10.82
C ARG A 212 8.77 -10.55 9.39
N LEU A 213 7.68 -9.99 8.89
CA LEU A 213 7.23 -10.23 7.53
C LEU A 213 8.29 -9.77 6.51
N VAL A 214 8.87 -8.59 6.69
CA VAL A 214 9.95 -8.09 5.82
C VAL A 214 11.16 -9.02 5.86
N ALA A 215 11.57 -9.47 7.05
CA ALA A 215 12.66 -10.44 7.19
C ALA A 215 12.30 -11.80 6.54
N LEU A 216 11.06 -12.24 6.64
CA LEU A 216 10.60 -13.50 6.07
C LEU A 216 10.62 -13.48 4.53
N LEU A 217 10.22 -12.37 3.91
CA LEU A 217 10.29 -12.25 2.45
C LEU A 217 11.73 -12.22 1.93
N ALA A 218 12.71 -11.87 2.77
CA ALA A 218 14.13 -11.97 2.41
C ALA A 218 14.62 -13.42 2.26
N GLU A 219 13.84 -14.41 2.69
CA GLU A 219 14.13 -15.84 2.52
C GLU A 219 13.53 -16.43 1.23
N THR A 220 12.75 -15.64 0.49
CA THR A 220 12.17 -16.02 -0.81
C THR A 220 13.18 -15.90 -1.94
N GLN A 221 12.85 -16.45 -3.11
CA GLN A 221 13.60 -16.29 -4.35
C GLN A 221 13.29 -14.98 -5.11
N ALA A 222 12.62 -14.01 -4.46
CA ALA A 222 12.39 -12.70 -5.06
C ALA A 222 13.70 -11.98 -5.35
N GLU A 223 13.80 -11.37 -6.53
CA GLU A 223 14.96 -10.55 -6.91
C GLU A 223 15.04 -9.28 -6.04
N TYR A 224 13.88 -8.66 -5.81
CA TYR A 224 13.72 -7.53 -4.89
C TYR A 224 12.43 -7.66 -4.08
N VAL A 225 12.47 -7.13 -2.86
CA VAL A 225 11.30 -6.88 -2.03
C VAL A 225 11.00 -5.38 -2.06
N ASN A 226 9.90 -4.99 -2.67
CA ASN A 226 9.40 -3.62 -2.65
C ASN A 226 8.37 -3.49 -1.54
N VAL A 227 8.39 -2.39 -0.79
CA VAL A 227 7.46 -2.20 0.33
C VAL A 227 6.71 -0.88 0.16
N LEU A 228 5.39 -0.95 0.25
CA LEU A 228 4.48 0.18 0.18
C LEU A 228 3.69 0.27 1.48
N ALA A 229 3.65 1.46 2.09
CA ALA A 229 2.78 1.72 3.22
C ALA A 229 1.93 2.97 3.01
N TYR A 230 0.67 2.87 3.44
CA TYR A 230 -0.32 3.93 3.28
C TYR A 230 -0.78 4.46 4.65
N SER A 231 -0.89 5.79 4.80
CA SER A 231 -1.55 6.41 5.96
C SER A 231 -0.96 5.92 7.29
N CYS A 232 -1.80 5.42 8.21
CA CYS A 232 -1.38 4.86 9.50
C CYS A 232 -0.49 3.61 9.40
N GLY A 233 -0.44 2.94 8.24
CA GLY A 233 0.54 1.86 8.01
C GLY A 233 1.97 2.38 7.84
N SER A 234 2.14 3.64 7.43
CA SER A 234 3.45 4.25 7.21
C SER A 234 4.34 4.32 8.45
N PRO A 235 3.89 4.87 9.61
CA PRO A 235 4.72 4.86 10.82
C PRO A 235 5.07 3.44 11.28
N LEU A 236 4.18 2.46 11.11
CA LEU A 236 4.45 1.07 11.49
C LEU A 236 5.56 0.45 10.65
N LEU A 237 5.49 0.62 9.34
CA LEU A 237 6.55 0.16 8.44
C LEU A 237 7.88 0.89 8.71
N ALA A 238 7.85 2.21 8.88
CA ALA A 238 9.05 3.00 9.14
C ALA A 238 9.78 2.53 10.41
N SER A 239 9.02 2.25 11.47
CA SER A 239 9.54 1.68 12.72
C SER A 239 10.01 0.23 12.57
N ALA A 240 9.31 -0.59 11.78
CA ALA A 240 9.74 -1.95 11.50
C ALA A 240 11.09 -1.99 10.76
N LEU A 241 11.30 -1.12 9.78
CA LEU A 241 12.59 -0.98 9.08
C LEU A 241 13.69 -0.47 10.03
N ALA A 242 13.39 0.50 10.89
CA ALA A 242 14.33 0.99 11.90
C ALA A 242 14.78 -0.14 12.86
N ARG A 243 13.85 -0.97 13.33
CA ARG A 243 14.17 -2.15 14.15
C ARG A 243 14.97 -3.20 13.39
N LEU A 244 14.62 -3.47 12.14
CA LEU A 244 15.34 -4.41 11.29
C LEU A 244 16.80 -3.99 11.10
N ARG A 245 17.04 -2.69 10.85
CA ARG A 245 18.38 -2.11 10.80
C ARG A 245 19.11 -2.21 12.14
N ALA A 246 18.44 -1.84 13.24
CA ALA A 246 19.02 -1.86 14.59
C ALA A 246 19.41 -3.27 15.06
N ARG A 247 18.76 -4.32 14.54
CA ARG A 247 19.14 -5.73 14.78
C ARG A 247 20.38 -6.20 14.03
N ASN A 248 20.87 -5.41 13.08
CA ASN A 248 22.05 -5.73 12.27
C ASN A 248 23.02 -4.52 12.30
N PRO A 249 23.45 -4.05 13.49
CA PRO A 249 24.21 -2.80 13.63
C PRO A 249 25.54 -2.83 12.88
N GLU A 250 26.19 -3.99 12.82
CA GLU A 250 27.47 -4.25 12.17
C GLU A 250 27.41 -4.38 10.64
N MET A 251 26.22 -4.51 10.05
CA MET A 251 26.07 -4.64 8.60
C MET A 251 26.04 -3.26 7.94
N ASP A 252 26.88 -3.07 6.93
CA ASP A 252 26.80 -1.91 6.04
C ASP A 252 25.66 -2.04 5.03
N HIS A 253 25.45 -0.98 4.24
CA HIS A 253 24.41 -0.95 3.21
C HIS A 253 24.50 -2.13 2.23
N ALA A 254 25.71 -2.52 1.81
CA ALA A 254 25.90 -3.59 0.83
C ALA A 254 25.52 -4.97 1.42
N ALA A 255 25.91 -5.23 2.67
CA ALA A 255 25.53 -6.44 3.39
C ALA A 255 24.01 -6.51 3.64
N LEU A 256 23.40 -5.39 4.05
CA LEU A 256 21.95 -5.30 4.24
C LEU A 256 21.19 -5.50 2.92
N GLN A 257 21.66 -4.91 1.82
CA GLN A 257 21.09 -5.11 0.49
C GLN A 257 21.19 -6.56 0.02
N LYS A 258 22.33 -7.23 0.26
CA LYS A 258 22.48 -8.65 -0.07
C LYS A 258 21.52 -9.53 0.73
N LYS A 259 21.31 -9.19 2.00
CA LYS A 259 20.43 -9.93 2.91
C LYS A 259 18.96 -9.73 2.56
N TYR A 260 18.48 -8.49 2.60
CA TYR A 260 17.04 -8.18 2.52
C TYR A 260 16.53 -7.86 1.12
N ARG A 261 17.42 -7.51 0.18
CA ARG A 261 17.08 -7.18 -1.22
C ARG A 261 15.96 -6.13 -1.33
N ILE A 262 15.91 -5.16 -0.42
CA ILE A 262 14.85 -4.14 -0.45
C ILE A 262 15.11 -3.17 -1.61
N GLY A 263 14.21 -3.16 -2.59
CA GLY A 263 14.29 -2.30 -3.76
C GLY A 263 13.81 -0.90 -3.42
N SER A 264 12.50 -0.70 -3.53
CA SER A 264 11.81 0.54 -3.21
C SER A 264 11.12 0.46 -1.85
N VAL A 265 11.32 1.48 -1.00
CA VAL A 265 10.43 1.77 0.13
C VAL A 265 9.55 2.95 -0.28
N VAL A 266 8.24 2.74 -0.29
CA VAL A 266 7.26 3.70 -0.78
C VAL A 266 6.30 4.08 0.33
N PHE A 267 6.21 5.37 0.60
CA PHE A 267 5.31 5.96 1.59
C PHE A 267 4.30 6.85 0.88
N VAL A 268 3.01 6.63 1.15
CA VAL A 268 1.94 7.38 0.50
C VAL A 268 0.91 7.85 1.51
N ALA A 269 0.52 9.12 1.40
CA ALA A 269 -0.42 9.80 2.29
C ALA A 269 -0.07 9.59 3.77
N SER A 270 1.24 9.58 4.06
CA SER A 270 1.76 9.06 5.32
C SER A 270 1.45 9.96 6.51
N ASP A 271 0.83 9.37 7.52
CA ASP A 271 0.56 10.03 8.80
C ASP A 271 1.68 9.75 9.80
N ILE A 272 2.86 10.25 9.48
CA ILE A 272 4.02 10.24 10.37
C ILE A 272 4.51 11.67 10.54
N ASP A 273 4.96 12.02 11.74
CA ASP A 273 5.61 13.30 12.00
C ASP A 273 6.81 13.50 11.06
N LEU A 274 6.84 14.62 10.35
CA LEU A 274 7.87 14.88 9.33
C LEU A 274 9.28 14.91 9.93
N LYS A 275 9.41 15.44 11.15
CA LYS A 275 10.69 15.60 11.83
C LYS A 275 11.22 14.26 12.33
N THR A 276 10.37 13.48 12.99
CA THR A 276 10.65 12.09 13.37
C THR A 276 11.01 11.27 12.14
N PHE A 277 10.27 11.40 11.05
CA PHE A 277 10.60 10.69 9.82
C PHE A 277 11.99 11.04 9.28
N ALA A 278 12.28 12.35 9.13
CA ALA A 278 13.58 12.81 8.64
C ALA A 278 14.73 12.35 9.53
N SER A 279 14.55 12.37 10.85
CA SER A 279 15.62 12.07 11.80
C SER A 279 15.81 10.59 12.09
N GLU A 280 14.72 9.84 12.26
CA GLU A 280 14.77 8.47 12.78
C GLU A 280 14.50 7.41 11.72
N HIS A 281 13.82 7.75 10.61
CA HIS A 281 13.35 6.76 9.64
C HIS A 281 14.03 6.84 8.27
N VAL A 282 14.49 8.02 7.84
CA VAL A 282 15.26 8.14 6.60
C VAL A 282 16.57 7.33 6.66
N PRO A 283 17.43 7.45 7.69
CA PRO A 283 18.68 6.70 7.74
C PRO A 283 18.50 5.17 7.67
N PRO A 284 17.68 4.51 8.51
CA PRO A 284 17.52 3.05 8.42
C PRO A 284 16.83 2.61 7.13
N ALA A 285 15.90 3.39 6.59
CA ALA A 285 15.30 3.07 5.29
C ALA A 285 16.34 3.08 4.17
N LEU A 286 17.24 4.07 4.15
CA LEU A 286 18.30 4.17 3.14
C LEU A 286 19.46 3.20 3.35
N ASP A 287 19.72 2.76 4.58
CA ASP A 287 20.66 1.67 4.85
C ASP A 287 20.13 0.35 4.30
N LEU A 288 18.82 0.12 4.39
CA LEU A 288 18.17 -1.13 3.96
C LEU A 288 17.79 -1.14 2.48
N ALA A 289 17.33 -0.02 1.92
CA ALA A 289 16.70 0.05 0.60
C ALA A 289 17.54 0.80 -0.44
N ARG A 290 17.27 0.55 -1.72
CA ARG A 290 17.93 1.27 -2.83
C ARG A 290 17.38 2.66 -3.02
N GLN A 291 16.09 2.84 -2.78
CA GLN A 291 15.42 4.12 -2.90
C GLN A 291 14.27 4.26 -1.92
N LEU A 292 14.02 5.51 -1.54
CA LEU A 292 12.93 5.93 -0.68
C LEU A 292 12.05 6.91 -1.47
N VAL A 293 10.81 6.52 -1.74
CA VAL A 293 9.86 7.31 -2.52
C VAL A 293 8.69 7.71 -1.64
N ILE A 294 8.38 9.00 -1.60
CA ILE A 294 7.36 9.57 -0.72
C ILE A 294 6.39 10.37 -1.57
N TYR A 295 5.13 10.00 -1.59
CA TYR A 295 4.10 10.77 -2.27
C TYR A 295 3.41 11.71 -1.28
N VAL A 296 3.32 12.98 -1.62
CA VAL A 296 2.77 14.04 -0.75
C VAL A 296 1.69 14.86 -1.44
N SER A 297 0.67 15.27 -0.69
CA SER A 297 -0.43 16.09 -1.21
C SER A 297 -0.90 17.12 -0.17
N GLN A 298 -0.94 18.41 -0.56
CA GLN A 298 -1.40 19.49 0.32
C GLN A 298 -2.93 19.54 0.47
N ILE A 299 -3.68 18.87 -0.41
CA ILE A 299 -5.15 18.79 -0.35
C ILE A 299 -5.66 17.63 0.51
N ASP A 300 -4.75 16.84 1.11
CA ASP A 300 -5.09 15.75 2.03
C ASP A 300 -5.69 16.31 3.34
N ARG A 301 -6.99 16.06 3.54
CA ARG A 301 -7.72 16.55 4.72
C ARG A 301 -7.50 15.68 5.95
N ALA A 302 -7.22 14.38 5.79
CA ALA A 302 -6.96 13.51 6.93
C ALA A 302 -5.65 13.92 7.60
N LEU A 303 -4.61 14.14 6.81
CA LEU A 303 -3.33 14.63 7.30
C LEU A 303 -3.41 16.06 7.82
N GLY A 304 -4.22 16.92 7.18
CA GLY A 304 -4.48 18.26 7.71
C GLY A 304 -5.09 18.24 9.12
N PHE A 305 -6.02 17.32 9.39
CA PHE A 305 -6.59 17.13 10.72
C PHE A 305 -5.58 16.54 11.70
N SER A 306 -4.79 15.54 11.26
CA SER A 306 -3.74 14.95 12.08
C SER A 306 -2.68 15.98 12.49
N SER A 307 -2.22 16.82 11.56
CA SER A 307 -1.29 17.93 11.84
C SER A 307 -1.86 18.95 12.82
N LEU A 308 -3.15 19.27 12.72
CA LEU A 308 -3.80 20.19 13.66
C LEU A 308 -3.80 19.63 15.09
N ILE A 309 -3.98 18.31 15.24
CA ILE A 309 -4.00 17.65 16.54
C ILE A 309 -2.59 17.49 17.12
N SER A 310 -1.62 17.05 16.31
CA SER A 310 -0.25 16.83 16.79
C SER A 310 0.56 18.12 16.95
N GLY A 311 0.13 19.21 16.33
CA GLY A 311 0.89 20.47 16.30
C GLY A 311 2.15 20.40 15.43
N ALA A 312 2.24 19.43 14.51
CA ALA A 312 3.40 19.22 13.64
C ALA A 312 2.98 18.76 12.23
N SER A 313 3.76 19.12 11.20
CA SER A 313 3.48 18.66 9.84
C SER A 313 3.66 17.14 9.67
N ARG A 314 2.82 16.53 8.83
CA ARG A 314 2.89 15.11 8.50
C ARG A 314 3.71 14.88 7.23
N LEU A 315 4.37 13.73 7.10
CA LEU A 315 5.16 13.38 5.91
C LEU A 315 4.34 13.48 4.62
N GLY A 316 3.08 13.02 4.61
CA GLY A 316 2.22 13.13 3.44
C GLY A 316 1.70 14.55 3.15
N ARG A 317 1.90 15.50 4.08
CA ARG A 317 1.55 16.92 3.96
C ARG A 317 2.63 17.81 4.64
N PRO A 318 3.84 17.88 4.07
CA PRO A 318 4.99 18.46 4.76
C PRO A 318 4.96 20.00 4.76
N ASP A 319 5.44 20.62 5.83
CA ASP A 319 5.92 22.00 5.84
C ASP A 319 7.44 21.98 6.12
N ILE A 320 8.23 22.37 5.11
CA ILE A 320 9.69 22.35 5.19
C ILE A 320 10.23 23.31 6.26
N LYS A 321 9.45 24.31 6.67
CA LYS A 321 9.83 25.24 7.75
C LYS A 321 9.95 24.56 9.12
N ASP A 322 9.34 23.39 9.28
CA ASP A 322 9.41 22.61 10.53
C ASP A 322 10.76 21.88 10.70
N LEU A 323 11.58 21.83 9.64
CA LEU A 323 12.82 21.07 9.60
C LEU A 323 14.05 21.93 9.86
N ASN A 324 15.03 21.36 10.56
CA ASN A 324 16.36 21.94 10.71
C ASN A 324 17.29 21.55 9.53
N ALA A 325 18.51 22.12 9.51
CA ALA A 325 19.46 21.89 8.42
C ALA A 325 19.90 20.42 8.27
N GLU A 326 20.03 19.68 9.36
CA GLU A 326 20.41 18.27 9.35
C GLU A 326 19.29 17.39 8.77
N GLU A 327 18.05 17.66 9.15
CA GLU A 327 16.85 16.99 8.62
C GLU A 327 16.66 17.26 7.12
N ILE A 328 16.86 18.52 6.69
CA ILE A 328 16.86 18.87 5.26
C ILE A 328 17.98 18.15 4.52
N HIS A 329 19.17 18.06 5.11
CA HIS A 329 20.30 17.35 4.50
C HIS A 329 19.99 15.86 4.29
N ARG A 330 19.39 15.18 5.29
CA ARG A 330 18.94 13.78 5.17
C ARG A 330 17.93 13.59 4.04
N LEU A 331 16.95 14.48 3.94
CA LEU A 331 15.95 14.45 2.85
C LEU A 331 16.53 14.85 1.48
N SER A 332 17.77 15.34 1.43
CA SER A 332 18.47 15.73 0.20
C SER A 332 19.30 14.60 -0.42
N ASP A 333 19.40 13.43 0.23
CA ASP A 333 20.05 12.24 -0.34
C ASP A 333 19.43 11.92 -1.71
N PRO A 334 20.25 11.64 -2.77
CA PRO A 334 19.74 11.38 -4.12
C PRO A 334 18.82 10.16 -4.23
N ARG A 335 18.83 9.26 -3.25
CA ARG A 335 17.94 8.10 -3.18
C ARG A 335 16.56 8.45 -2.60
N VAL A 336 16.39 9.64 -2.03
CA VAL A 336 15.11 10.16 -1.51
C VAL A 336 14.39 10.94 -2.60
N GLN A 337 13.14 10.55 -2.86
CA GLN A 337 12.30 11.14 -3.91
C GLN A 337 10.96 11.55 -3.30
N ALA A 338 10.75 12.84 -3.07
CA ALA A 338 9.45 13.36 -2.67
C ALA A 338 8.65 13.74 -3.93
N ILE A 339 7.53 13.06 -4.19
CA ILE A 339 6.67 13.28 -5.35
C ILE A 339 5.45 14.05 -4.88
N ASN A 340 5.40 15.34 -5.22
CA ASN A 340 4.30 16.21 -4.89
C ASN A 340 3.19 16.05 -5.95
N VAL A 341 2.06 15.51 -5.51
CA VAL A 341 0.91 15.21 -6.34
C VAL A 341 -0.27 16.16 -6.09
N THR A 342 -0.06 17.25 -5.36
CA THR A 342 -1.10 18.23 -4.99
C THR A 342 -1.88 18.76 -6.19
N ASP A 343 -1.17 19.04 -7.29
CA ASP A 343 -1.73 19.73 -8.47
C ASP A 343 -2.11 18.74 -9.60
N VAL A 344 -2.02 17.42 -9.34
CA VAL A 344 -2.34 16.41 -10.36
C VAL A 344 -3.84 16.45 -10.64
N ARG A 345 -4.24 16.35 -11.91
CA ARG A 345 -5.67 16.39 -12.26
C ARG A 345 -6.34 15.06 -11.92
N GLY A 346 -7.65 15.08 -11.69
CA GLY A 346 -8.44 13.87 -11.44
C GLY A 346 -8.83 13.64 -9.99
N ALA A 347 -9.41 12.47 -9.71
CA ALA A 347 -9.92 12.14 -8.38
C ALA A 347 -8.76 11.96 -7.40
N HIS A 348 -8.94 12.43 -6.16
CA HIS A 348 -8.01 12.18 -5.06
C HIS A 348 -8.63 11.33 -3.95
N GLU A 349 -9.78 10.72 -4.24
CA GLU A 349 -10.54 9.87 -3.32
C GLU A 349 -11.52 9.02 -4.13
N MET A 350 -11.77 7.78 -3.70
CA MET A 350 -12.91 6.96 -4.19
C MET A 350 -13.97 6.69 -3.11
N GLY A 351 -13.65 6.97 -1.85
CA GLY A 351 -14.53 6.86 -0.69
C GLY A 351 -13.69 6.97 0.57
N GLY A 352 -14.21 7.58 1.63
CA GLY A 352 -13.46 7.81 2.88
C GLY A 352 -13.13 9.28 3.14
N MET A 353 -11.86 9.59 3.35
CA MET A 353 -11.39 10.90 3.81
C MET A 353 -10.90 11.72 2.63
N LYS A 354 -11.65 12.76 2.24
CA LYS A 354 -11.37 13.60 1.06
C LYS A 354 -9.88 13.93 0.89
N GLY A 355 -9.31 13.44 -0.21
CA GLY A 355 -7.96 13.77 -0.64
C GLY A 355 -6.88 12.86 -0.04
N HIS A 356 -7.24 11.76 0.61
CA HIS A 356 -6.31 10.86 1.28
C HIS A 356 -6.03 9.59 0.45
N GLY A 357 -7.03 9.10 -0.27
CA GLY A 357 -6.97 7.94 -1.16
C GLY A 357 -6.39 8.22 -2.55
N TYR A 358 -5.65 9.31 -2.72
CA TYR A 358 -5.22 9.79 -4.04
C TYR A 358 -4.37 8.78 -4.83
N TRP A 359 -3.64 7.91 -4.14
CA TRP A 359 -2.69 7.00 -4.78
C TRP A 359 -3.34 5.82 -5.48
N TYR A 360 -4.52 5.40 -5.01
CA TYR A 360 -5.33 4.38 -5.68
C TYR A 360 -6.49 5.01 -6.46
N ALA A 361 -6.96 6.20 -6.09
CA ALA A 361 -8.05 6.87 -6.78
C ALA A 361 -7.61 7.58 -8.07
N ASN A 362 -6.41 8.17 -8.09
CA ASN A 362 -5.95 8.93 -9.24
C ASN A 362 -5.16 8.01 -10.19
N ASP A 363 -5.59 7.90 -11.45
CA ASP A 363 -4.95 7.02 -12.42
C ASP A 363 -3.60 7.54 -12.95
N TRP A 364 -3.30 8.83 -12.80
CA TRP A 364 -1.95 9.37 -13.05
C TRP A 364 -1.00 9.01 -11.90
N ILE A 365 -1.46 9.22 -10.65
CA ILE A 365 -0.63 8.92 -9.48
C ILE A 365 -0.36 7.43 -9.38
N SER A 366 -1.39 6.60 -9.60
CA SER A 366 -1.23 5.14 -9.57
C SER A 366 -0.35 4.62 -10.72
N SER A 367 -0.24 5.34 -11.84
CA SER A 367 0.73 5.02 -12.91
C SER A 367 2.15 5.16 -12.41
N ASP A 368 2.44 6.24 -11.71
CA ASP A 368 3.77 6.49 -11.15
C ASP A 368 4.11 5.48 -10.04
N VAL A 369 3.15 5.21 -9.15
CA VAL A 369 3.28 4.18 -8.10
C VAL A 369 3.55 2.81 -8.73
N ALA A 370 2.80 2.44 -9.77
CA ALA A 370 2.99 1.16 -10.44
C ALA A 370 4.39 1.06 -11.08
N LEU A 371 4.89 2.14 -11.70
CA LEU A 371 6.24 2.17 -12.25
C LEU A 371 7.31 2.02 -11.17
N VAL A 372 7.20 2.73 -10.03
CA VAL A 372 8.14 2.63 -8.90
C VAL A 372 8.18 1.23 -8.29
N LEU A 373 7.03 0.55 -8.25
CA LEU A 373 6.90 -0.81 -7.73
C LEU A 373 7.33 -1.89 -8.72
N ARG A 374 7.44 -1.56 -10.02
CA ARG A 374 7.76 -2.53 -11.07
C ARG A 374 9.17 -2.40 -11.61
N TYR A 375 9.68 -1.18 -11.64
CA TYR A 375 10.94 -0.85 -12.28
C TYR A 375 11.67 0.23 -11.46
N PRO A 376 12.98 0.09 -11.22
CA PRO A 376 13.77 1.09 -10.51
C PRO A 376 14.13 2.28 -11.43
N ILE A 377 13.12 2.88 -12.09
CA ILE A 377 13.30 3.99 -13.02
C ILE A 377 13.41 5.29 -12.20
N PRO A 378 14.55 6.02 -12.27
CA PRO A 378 14.70 7.30 -11.60
C PRO A 378 13.63 8.32 -12.01
N PRO A 379 13.26 9.28 -11.13
CA PRO A 379 12.24 10.30 -11.41
C PRO A 379 12.39 11.00 -12.75
N GLU A 380 13.61 11.40 -13.09
CA GLU A 380 13.90 12.13 -14.32
C GLU A 380 13.56 11.29 -15.53
N LYS A 381 13.82 9.98 -15.46
CA LYS A 381 13.50 9.00 -16.52
C LYS A 381 12.01 8.68 -16.57
N ARG A 382 11.28 8.82 -15.46
CA ARG A 382 9.80 8.81 -15.37
C ARG A 382 9.16 10.15 -15.78
N CYS A 383 9.89 11.05 -16.44
CA CYS A 383 9.39 12.36 -16.87
C CYS A 383 8.88 13.27 -15.74
N LEU A 384 9.32 13.04 -14.51
CA LEU A 384 9.03 13.96 -13.40
C LEU A 384 9.94 15.19 -13.48
N GLU A 385 9.40 16.33 -13.10
CA GLU A 385 10.13 17.59 -13.08
C GLU A 385 10.55 17.95 -11.65
N ASN A 386 11.85 18.23 -11.47
CA ASN A 386 12.37 18.67 -10.19
C ASN A 386 11.99 20.13 -9.93
N LYS A 387 11.08 20.39 -8.99
CA LYS A 387 10.53 21.73 -8.72
C LYS A 387 10.39 22.02 -7.22
N PRO A 388 11.13 23.01 -6.68
CA PRO A 388 12.08 23.89 -7.38
C PRO A 388 13.34 23.13 -7.85
N VAL A 389 14.00 23.63 -8.89
CA VAL A 389 15.20 22.99 -9.48
C VAL A 389 16.29 22.84 -8.42
N GLY A 390 16.86 21.63 -8.31
CA GLY A 390 17.87 21.29 -7.31
C GLY A 390 17.31 20.83 -5.97
N SER A 391 15.98 20.78 -5.80
CA SER A 391 15.35 20.14 -4.64
C SER A 391 15.28 18.62 -4.80
N ARG A 392 14.73 17.90 -3.81
CA ARG A 392 14.31 16.50 -3.97
C ARG A 392 12.80 16.35 -4.16
N VAL A 393 12.14 17.45 -4.54
CA VAL A 393 10.70 17.51 -4.78
C VAL A 393 10.43 17.44 -6.27
N TRP A 394 9.64 16.44 -6.65
CA TRP A 394 9.28 16.09 -8.01
C TRP A 394 7.81 16.36 -8.25
N ARG A 395 7.45 16.78 -9.47
CA ARG A 395 6.08 17.03 -9.87
C ARG A 395 5.77 16.34 -11.20
N MET A 396 4.51 16.00 -11.40
CA MET A 396 4.01 15.47 -12.67
C MET A 396 3.63 16.65 -13.59
N PRO A 397 4.34 16.88 -14.71
CA PRO A 397 3.95 17.90 -15.68
C PRO A 397 2.68 17.51 -16.45
N ASP A 398 2.05 18.46 -17.14
CA ASP A 398 0.83 18.22 -17.93
C ASP A 398 1.00 17.17 -19.04
N ASN A 399 2.22 16.97 -19.55
CA ASN A 399 2.54 15.94 -20.55
C ASN A 399 3.14 14.66 -19.93
N TYR A 400 3.04 14.47 -18.61
CA TYR A 400 3.68 13.35 -17.88
C TYR A 400 3.36 12.00 -18.51
N LEU A 401 2.09 11.68 -18.75
CA LEU A 401 1.71 10.36 -19.28
C LEU A 401 2.28 10.11 -20.68
N GLU A 402 2.20 11.08 -21.58
CA GLU A 402 2.71 10.94 -22.94
C GLU A 402 4.23 10.70 -22.93
N CYS A 403 4.96 11.55 -22.20
CA CYS A 403 6.41 11.42 -22.05
C CYS A 403 6.80 10.07 -21.43
N THR A 404 6.09 9.65 -20.37
CA THR A 404 6.38 8.41 -19.67
C THR A 404 6.09 7.19 -20.55
N SER A 405 4.99 7.19 -21.31
CA SER A 405 4.70 6.12 -22.28
C SER A 405 5.78 6.00 -23.34
N GLU A 406 6.21 7.12 -23.93
CA GLU A 406 7.27 7.13 -24.94
C GLU A 406 8.58 6.54 -24.39
N ARG A 407 8.98 6.97 -23.19
CA ARG A 407 10.22 6.49 -22.56
C ARG A 407 10.12 5.04 -22.10
N LEU A 408 8.95 4.61 -21.62
CA LEU A 408 8.71 3.22 -21.25
C LEU A 408 8.86 2.32 -22.49
N LEU A 409 8.26 2.69 -23.62
CA LEU A 409 8.36 1.94 -24.88
C LEU A 409 9.77 1.97 -25.49
N GLN A 410 10.55 3.02 -25.25
CA GLN A 410 11.97 3.07 -25.64
C GLN A 410 12.82 2.14 -24.76
N ALA A 411 12.56 2.11 -23.45
CA ALA A 411 13.29 1.27 -22.51
C ALA A 411 12.90 -0.21 -22.61
N PHE A 412 11.64 -0.49 -22.92
CA PHE A 412 11.04 -1.82 -23.00
C PHE A 412 10.26 -1.99 -24.32
N PRO A 413 10.94 -2.12 -25.47
CA PRO A 413 10.29 -2.24 -26.78
C PRO A 413 9.34 -3.45 -26.89
N GLU A 414 9.53 -4.48 -26.06
CA GLU A 414 8.67 -5.65 -25.99
C GLU A 414 7.25 -5.34 -25.48
N LEU A 415 7.03 -4.20 -24.84
CA LEU A 415 5.71 -3.72 -24.43
C LEU A 415 4.92 -3.08 -25.56
N LYS A 416 5.53 -2.84 -26.73
CA LYS A 416 4.85 -2.21 -27.86
C LYS A 416 3.84 -3.17 -28.50
N LYS A 417 2.61 -2.69 -28.73
CA LYS A 417 1.60 -3.44 -29.49
C LYS A 417 2.03 -3.74 -30.91
#